data_AF-A0A1W1H7W0-F1
#
_entry.id   AF-A0A1W1H7W0-F1
#
_cell.length_a   1.000
_cell.length_b   1.000
_cell.length_c   1.000
_cell.angle_alpha   90.00
_cell.angle_beta   90.00
_cell.angle_gamma   90.00
#
_symmetry.space_group_name_H-M   'P 1'
#
loop_
_entity.id
_entity.type
_entity.pdbx_description
1 polymer ?
#
loop_
_entity_poly.entity_id
_entity_poly.type
_entity_poly.pdbx_seq_one_letter_code
_entity_poly.pdbx_strand_id
1 'polypeptide(L)'
;MKNTQNEKLTIDEIAEIAACGQEISEHFTNSFRVRQPFTKPENQTVDVELSTAMIKELDAVAIELNVGRQEIIKMYIRAALDQYYLAQQAKRNAGFSSKLRSGS
;
A
#
# COMPACT_ATOMS: atom_id res chain seq x y z
N MET A 1 29.19 -40.19 -30.71
CA MET A 1 27.74 -39.89 -30.69
C MET A 1 27.11 -40.70 -29.57
N LYS A 2 26.76 -40.06 -28.44
CA LYS A 2 25.85 -40.64 -27.45
C LYS A 2 24.89 -39.55 -27.00
N ASN A 3 23.63 -39.91 -27.06
CA ASN A 3 22.43 -39.09 -27.11
C ASN A 3 22.05 -38.64 -25.69
N THR A 4 22.19 -37.37 -25.34
CA THR A 4 21.74 -36.84 -24.05
C THR A 4 20.23 -36.67 -24.13
N GLN A 5 19.50 -37.71 -23.73
CA GLN A 5 18.05 -37.61 -23.58
C GLN A 5 17.76 -36.63 -22.45
N ASN A 6 17.16 -35.50 -22.82
CA ASN A 6 16.74 -34.43 -21.93
C ASN A 6 15.46 -34.88 -21.20
N GLU A 7 15.60 -35.73 -20.18
CA GLU A 7 14.56 -35.92 -19.19
C GLU A 7 14.56 -34.68 -18.28
N LYS A 8 13.54 -33.83 -18.47
CA LYS A 8 13.31 -32.70 -17.56
C LYS A 8 12.87 -33.26 -16.22
N LEU A 9 13.79 -33.28 -15.26
CA LEU A 9 13.48 -33.55 -13.86
C LEU A 9 12.36 -32.61 -13.39
N THR A 10 11.45 -33.17 -12.62
CA THR A 10 10.37 -32.42 -11.97
C THR A 10 10.93 -31.57 -10.82
N ILE A 11 10.15 -30.58 -10.38
CA ILE A 11 10.55 -29.66 -9.30
C ILE A 11 10.81 -30.44 -8.00
N ASP A 12 10.00 -31.47 -7.72
CA ASP A 12 10.11 -32.28 -6.52
C ASP A 12 11.40 -33.11 -6.52
N GLU A 13 11.78 -33.68 -7.67
CA GLU A 13 13.05 -34.40 -7.82
C GLU A 13 14.27 -33.48 -7.62
N ILE A 14 14.22 -32.25 -8.15
CA ILE A 14 15.28 -31.26 -7.96
C ILE A 14 15.40 -30.87 -6.47
N ALA A 15 14.29 -30.82 -5.73
CA ALA A 15 14.28 -30.52 -4.30
C ALA A 15 14.93 -31.64 -3.48
N GLU A 16 14.67 -32.91 -3.81
CA GLU A 16 15.32 -34.07 -3.17
C GLU A 16 16.83 -34.12 -3.44
N ILE A 17 17.24 -33.84 -4.68
CA ILE A 17 18.66 -33.77 -5.08
C ILE A 17 19.38 -32.66 -4.29
N ALA A 18 18.77 -31.49 -4.17
CA ALA A 18 19.30 -30.39 -3.35
C ALA A 18 19.36 -30.75 -1.86
N ALA A 19 18.34 -31.43 -1.33
CA ALA A 19 18.30 -31.88 0.06
C ALA A 19 19.39 -32.93 0.38
N CYS A 20 19.75 -33.76 -0.61
CA CYS A 20 20.89 -34.67 -0.53
C CYS A 20 22.26 -33.98 -0.61
N GLY A 21 22.30 -32.65 -0.78
CA GLY A 21 23.52 -31.86 -0.87
C GLY A 21 24.22 -31.94 -2.23
N GLN A 22 23.52 -32.40 -3.27
CA GLN A 22 24.03 -32.39 -4.64
C GLN A 22 23.83 -31.01 -5.29
N GLU A 23 24.75 -30.65 -6.19
CA GLU A 23 24.69 -29.36 -6.89
C GLU A 23 23.56 -29.35 -7.92
N ILE A 24 22.65 -28.38 -7.82
CA ILE A 24 21.51 -28.20 -8.74
C ILE A 24 21.65 -26.96 -9.64
N SER A 25 22.87 -26.41 -9.78
CA SER A 25 23.12 -25.16 -10.50
C SER A 25 22.66 -25.18 -11.95
N GLU A 26 22.69 -26.35 -12.61
CA GLU A 26 22.20 -26.52 -13.99
C GLU A 26 20.69 -26.30 -14.13
N HIS A 27 19.93 -26.45 -13.03
CA HIS A 27 18.48 -26.26 -12.98
C HIS A 27 18.08 -24.85 -12.52
N PHE A 28 18.99 -24.10 -11.91
CA PHE A 28 18.73 -22.74 -11.46
C PHE A 28 19.01 -21.74 -12.59
N THR A 29 17.97 -21.40 -13.35
CA THR A 29 18.05 -20.23 -14.23
C THR A 29 18.13 -18.98 -13.34
N ASN A 30 19.31 -18.37 -13.23
CA ASN A 30 19.58 -17.16 -12.44
C ASN A 30 18.86 -15.90 -12.97
N SER A 31 17.74 -16.10 -13.67
CA SER A 31 16.79 -15.11 -14.15
C SER A 31 15.91 -14.62 -13.01
N PHE A 32 16.50 -14.04 -11.97
CA PHE A 32 15.75 -13.19 -11.07
C PHE A 32 15.43 -11.89 -11.83
N ARG A 33 14.16 -11.66 -12.15
CA ARG A 33 13.73 -10.34 -12.63
C ARG A 33 13.79 -9.38 -11.45
N VAL A 34 14.84 -8.56 -11.38
CA VAL A 34 14.88 -7.38 -10.52
C VAL A 34 13.76 -6.46 -11.00
N ARG A 35 12.59 -6.51 -10.33
CA ARG A 35 11.59 -5.47 -10.50
C ARG A 35 12.25 -4.19 -10.01
N GLN A 36 12.38 -3.20 -10.88
CA GLN A 36 12.82 -1.86 -10.49
C GLN A 36 12.05 -1.45 -9.23
N PRO A 37 12.67 -0.75 -8.27
CA PRO A 37 11.94 -0.23 -7.11
C PRO A 37 10.70 0.49 -7.62
N PHE A 38 9.53 0.16 -7.07
CA PHE A 38 8.30 0.87 -7.37
C PHE A 38 8.40 2.28 -6.79
N THR A 39 9.20 3.15 -7.38
CA THR A 39 9.10 4.60 -7.14
C THR A 39 7.86 5.06 -7.90
N LYS A 40 6.68 4.77 -7.33
CA LYS A 40 5.47 5.54 -7.64
C LYS A 40 5.64 6.90 -6.98
N PRO A 41 5.75 8.01 -7.73
CA PRO A 41 5.85 9.34 -7.13
C PRO A 41 4.50 9.87 -6.61
N GLU A 42 3.46 9.04 -6.45
CA GLU A 42 2.12 9.51 -6.07
C GLU A 42 1.96 9.79 -4.57
N ASN A 43 2.81 9.21 -3.72
CA ASN A 43 2.72 9.38 -2.27
C ASN A 43 3.83 10.29 -1.77
N GLN A 44 3.45 11.50 -1.32
CA GLN A 44 4.33 12.37 -0.55
C GLN A 44 4.26 11.99 0.93
N THR A 45 5.42 11.85 1.58
CA THR A 45 5.52 11.61 3.02
C THR A 45 5.40 12.92 3.77
N VAL A 46 4.64 12.91 4.87
CA VAL A 46 4.52 14.03 5.80
C VAL A 46 4.90 13.51 7.18
N ASP A 47 5.90 14.12 7.79
CA ASP A 47 6.31 13.80 9.15
C ASP A 47 5.42 14.54 10.14
N VAL A 48 4.76 13.78 11.03
CA VAL A 48 3.84 14.31 12.03
C VAL A 48 4.20 13.72 13.38
N GLU A 49 4.40 14.57 14.38
CA GLU A 49 4.59 14.13 15.76
C GLU A 49 3.24 13.81 16.40
N LEU A 50 3.09 12.58 16.91
CA LEU A 50 1.90 12.11 17.60
C LEU A 50 2.28 11.70 19.02
N SER A 51 1.46 12.10 19.99
CA SER A 51 1.69 11.69 21.37
C SER A 51 1.56 10.17 21.53
N THR A 52 2.24 9.60 22.53
CA THR A 52 2.15 8.17 22.82
C THR A 52 0.72 7.72 23.12
N ALA A 53 -0.10 8.58 23.74
CA ALA A 53 -1.51 8.30 24.00
C ALA A 53 -2.29 8.12 22.69
N MET A 54 -2.13 9.05 21.74
CA MET A 54 -2.77 8.97 20.42
C MET A 54 -2.35 7.73 19.64
N ILE A 55 -1.06 7.35 19.69
CA ILE A 55 -0.59 6.13 19.04
C ILE A 55 -1.26 4.88 19.62
N LYS A 56 -1.42 4.82 20.95
CA LYS A 56 -2.11 3.70 21.61
C LYS A 56 -3.58 3.62 21.24
N GLU A 57 -4.25 4.76 21.11
CA GLU A 57 -5.64 4.81 20.64
C GLU A 57 -5.75 4.34 19.19
N LEU A 58 -4.86 4.82 18.31
CA LEU A 58 -4.79 4.36 16.92
C LEU A 58 -4.52 2.85 16.81
N ASP A 59 -3.69 2.29 17.70
CA ASP A 59 -3.44 0.86 17.80
C ASP A 59 -4.68 0.05 18.14
N ALA A 60 -5.44 0.50 19.14
CA ALA A 60 -6.66 -0.19 19.54
C ALA A 60 -7.66 -0.25 18.37
N VAL A 61 -7.83 0.87 17.66
CA VAL A 61 -8.72 0.95 16.49
C VAL A 61 -8.18 0.13 15.32
N ALA A 62 -6.87 0.13 15.08
CA ALA A 62 -6.21 -0.67 14.04
C ALA A 62 -6.46 -2.17 14.23
N ILE A 63 -6.38 -2.65 15.48
CA ILE A 63 -6.65 -4.05 15.83
C ILE A 63 -8.12 -4.37 15.61
N GLU A 64 -9.03 -3.52 16.10
CA GLU A 64 -10.48 -3.75 15.98
C GLU A 64 -10.93 -3.83 14.52
N LEU A 65 -10.39 -2.96 13.68
CA LEU A 65 -10.76 -2.87 12.26
C LEU A 65 -9.88 -3.76 11.36
N ASN A 66 -8.87 -4.44 11.90
CA ASN A 66 -7.89 -5.23 11.16
C ASN A 66 -7.24 -4.47 9.98
N VAL A 67 -6.82 -3.23 10.25
CA VAL A 67 -6.15 -2.33 9.28
C VAL A 67 -4.92 -1.69 9.92
N GLY A 68 -4.04 -1.14 9.11
CA GLY A 68 -2.88 -0.41 9.62
C GLY A 68 -3.23 0.98 10.17
N ARG A 69 -2.39 1.49 11.08
CA ARG A 69 -2.51 2.85 11.63
C ARG A 69 -2.51 3.93 10.53
N GLN A 70 -1.70 3.72 9.48
CA GLN A 70 -1.55 4.67 8.38
C GLN A 70 -2.84 4.78 7.56
N GLU A 71 -3.57 3.68 7.37
CA GLU A 71 -4.84 3.63 6.66
C GLU A 71 -5.92 4.37 7.45
N ILE A 72 -5.94 4.19 8.77
CA ILE A 72 -6.84 4.92 9.68
C ILE A 72 -6.54 6.42 9.63
N ILE A 73 -5.27 6.82 9.75
CA ILE A 73 -4.85 8.22 9.67
C ILE A 73 -5.29 8.84 8.34
N LYS A 74 -5.05 8.16 7.22
CA LYS A 74 -5.48 8.62 5.88
C LYS A 74 -6.99 8.81 5.81
N MET A 75 -7.75 7.84 6.34
CA MET A 75 -9.21 7.91 6.36
C MET A 75 -9.71 9.12 7.17
N TYR A 76 -9.16 9.37 8.36
CA TYR A 76 -9.55 10.51 9.19
C TYR A 76 -9.19 11.85 8.56
N ILE A 77 -7.98 11.98 7.99
CA ILE A 77 -7.59 13.20 7.27
C ILE A 77 -8.55 13.46 6.12
N ARG A 78 -8.91 12.42 5.34
CA ARG A 78 -9.85 12.57 4.23
C ARG A 78 -11.22 13.04 4.71
N ALA A 79 -11.76 12.40 5.75
CA ALA A 79 -13.05 12.74 6.32
C ALA A 79 -13.10 14.18 6.86
N ALA A 80 -12.05 14.62 7.56
CA ALA A 80 -11.95 15.98 8.08
C ALA A 80 -11.89 17.02 6.95
N LEU A 81 -11.12 16.75 5.89
CA LEU A 81 -11.04 17.62 4.72
C LEU A 81 -12.38 17.69 3.97
N ASP A 82 -13.05 16.56 3.78
CA ASP A 82 -14.36 16.51 3.12
C ASP A 82 -15.39 17.36 3.90
N GLN A 83 -15.43 17.25 5.23
CA GLN A 83 -16.27 18.10 6.07
C GLN A 83 -15.94 19.59 5.94
N TYR A 84 -14.65 19.94 5.94
CA TYR A 84 -14.21 21.32 5.75
C TYR A 84 -14.68 21.89 4.41
N TYR A 85 -14.52 21.15 3.31
CA TYR A 85 -14.94 21.61 1.98
C TYR A 85 -16.46 21.73 1.86
N LEU A 86 -17.23 20.80 2.43
CA LEU A 86 -18.68 20.89 2.48
C LEU A 86 -19.15 22.14 3.23
N ALA A 87 -18.56 22.43 4.39
CA ALA A 87 -18.87 23.63 5.16
C ALA A 87 -18.52 24.91 4.39
N GLN A 88 -17.37 24.94 3.69
CA GLN A 88 -16.96 26.08 2.88
C GLN A 88 -17.90 26.31 1.68
N GLN A 89 -18.34 25.23 1.03
CA GLN A 89 -19.29 25.31 -0.08
C GLN A 89 -20.66 25.82 0.39
N ALA A 90 -21.14 25.36 1.54
CA ALA A 90 -22.39 25.86 2.13
C ALA A 90 -22.32 27.37 2.42
N LYS A 91 -21.21 27.86 3.00
CA LYS A 91 -21.00 29.30 3.23
C LYS A 91 -21.01 30.10 1.93
N ARG A 92 -20.32 29.62 0.88
CA ARG A 92 -20.30 30.29 -0.43
C ARG A 92 -21.70 30.39 -1.04
N ASN A 93 -22.46 29.31 -0.97
CA ASN A 93 -23.82 29.27 -1.52
C ASN A 93 -24.78 30.18 -0.72
N ALA A 94 -24.64 30.26 0.60
CA ALA A 94 -25.41 31.17 1.44
C ALA A 94 -25.11 32.65 1.13
N GLY A 95 -23.84 33.01 0.95
CA GLY A 95 -23.44 34.38 0.59
C GLY A 95 -23.89 34.81 -0.81
N PHE A 96 -24.04 33.86 -1.74
CA PHE A 96 -24.62 34.13 -3.06
C PHE A 96 -26.13 34.37 -2.99
N SER A 97 -26.84 33.60 -2.16
CA SER A 97 -28.29 33.75 -1.97
C SER A 97 -28.67 35.09 -1.29
N SER A 98 -27.86 35.57 -0.34
CA SER A 98 -28.08 36.87 0.30
C SER A 98 -27.87 38.05 -0.66
N LYS A 99 -26.92 37.94 -1.60
CA LYS A 99 -26.61 39.01 -2.57
C LYS A 99 -27.69 39.13 -3.66
N LEU A 100 -28.42 38.05 -3.96
CA LEU A 100 -29.57 38.07 -4.86
C LEU A 100 -30.83 38.66 -4.20
N ARG A 101 -30.93 38.62 -2.86
CA ARG A 101 -32.07 39.20 -2.12
C ARG A 101 -31.91 40.69 -1.79
N SER A 102 -30.69 41.22 -1.76
CA SER A 102 -30.42 42.63 -1.45
C SER A 102 -30.32 43.55 -2.67
N GLY A 103 -30.64 43.05 -3.86
CA GLY A 103 -30.52 43.75 -5.14
C GLY A 103 -31.85 44.15 -5.79
N SER A 104 -32.91 44.34 -5.00
CA SER A 104 -34.21 44.86 -5.45
C SER A 104 -34.55 46.16 -4.73
#